data_AF-A0A9X2BDB1-F1
#
_entry.id   AF-A0A9X2BDB1-F1
#
_cell.length_a   1.000
_cell.length_b   1.000
_cell.length_c   1.000
_cell.angle_alpha   90.00
_cell.angle_beta   90.00
_cell.angle_gamma   90.00
#
_symmetry.space_group_name_H-M   'P 1'
#
loop_
_entity.id
_entity.type
_entity.pdbx_description
1 polymer ?
#
loop_
_entity_poly.entity_id
_entity_poly.type
_entity_poly.pdbx_seq_one_letter_code
_entity_poly.pdbx_strand_id
1 'polypeptide(L)'
;MKSLLLAAGLAGCLAIGLWPANVAHAAETTDIQEKCTSFGILKKGTNPSFQHMNCLLTNAALQAGIPPEIVKAVASKENNGWKQFDKKGQPVISHDNGIGIMQITVPKNYDPVKLEKLKYSILYNIDFGVNLLASKYKNSELPAVLPKEKSVLESWYFAIMAYNGIKPMNSPLVQKTGKPNTGAYQEKVMSLLNADSFLGDTNLQKPVFSTNNFQYDPTKSDNIKFIKKSYSITKRLHASRYLMKKNDKAITSWDDPSFTHVKIRKAPTTESSSKYIKKNTPLTITGSFKYDETPKSINQFVWFPVIVPGEKGTWYISSAYITKAMSKPSVNPVDDNDTSLSGKAPKGMKVTVKKGSKTIIAKNADSKGVFNLVIPKQKAGTILSVTYQDSLNAVSPAFSVKVADKTAPSAPKVSAITSKTTMVGGSAEAYSTVLVKKGKITLGKNTADKYGKFNVKMKAQKTGTILSVTATDKAKNTSNASTYKVKK
;
A
#
# COMPACT_ATOMS: atom_id res chain seq x y z
N MET A 1 16.31 52.76 40.81
CA MET A 1 17.42 53.63 40.35
C MET A 1 18.31 52.82 39.41
N LYS A 2 18.49 53.33 38.18
CA LYS A 2 19.57 53.03 37.20
C LYS A 2 19.62 51.57 36.69
N SER A 3 18.99 51.23 35.56
CA SER A 3 19.42 51.47 34.17
C SER A 3 20.93 51.25 33.93
N LEU A 4 21.26 50.20 33.18
CA LEU A 4 22.46 50.15 32.36
C LEU A 4 22.13 49.41 31.07
N LEU A 5 21.98 50.22 30.01
CA LEU A 5 22.12 49.84 28.61
C LEU A 5 23.57 49.36 28.39
N LEU A 6 23.76 48.22 27.74
CA LEU A 6 25.00 47.98 26.98
C LEU A 6 24.72 47.29 25.64
N ALA A 7 25.08 48.05 24.62
CA ALA A 7 25.30 47.78 23.20
C ALA A 7 25.22 46.34 22.69
N ALA A 8 24.43 46.19 21.63
CA ALA A 8 24.46 45.09 20.69
C ALA A 8 25.78 45.10 19.88
N GLY A 9 26.56 44.02 19.99
CA GLY A 9 27.64 43.69 19.07
C GLY A 9 27.25 42.48 18.22
N LEU A 10 27.06 42.68 16.92
CA LEU A 10 27.01 41.60 15.94
C LEU A 10 28.36 40.89 15.91
N ALA A 11 28.37 39.60 16.24
CA ALA A 11 29.45 38.69 15.87
C ALA A 11 28.84 37.43 15.27
N GLY A 12 28.97 37.29 13.96
CA GLY A 12 28.62 36.07 13.24
C GLY A 12 29.55 34.94 13.68
N CYS A 13 29.05 34.07 14.56
CA CYS A 13 29.71 32.81 14.85
C CYS A 13 29.33 31.78 13.77
N LEU A 14 30.31 31.46 12.93
CA LEU A 14 30.39 30.20 12.20
C LEU A 14 30.24 29.06 13.22
N ALA A 15 29.07 28.42 13.27
CA ALA A 15 28.90 27.17 13.99
C ALA A 15 29.57 26.05 13.17
N ILE A 16 30.88 25.89 13.35
CA ILE A 16 31.55 24.63 12.99
C ILE A 16 31.04 23.61 14.01
N GLY A 17 30.04 22.83 13.60
CA GLY A 17 29.55 21.69 14.36
C GLY A 17 30.67 20.66 14.51
N LEU A 18 31.35 20.68 15.66
CA LEU A 18 32.13 19.56 16.16
C LEU A 18 31.17 18.42 16.50
N TRP A 19 31.03 17.48 15.56
CA TRP A 19 30.27 16.26 15.76
C TRP A 19 31.11 15.30 16.63
N PRO A 20 30.57 14.67 17.69
CA PRO A 20 31.25 13.55 18.33
C PRO A 20 31.09 12.30 17.44
N ALA A 21 31.79 12.26 16.31
CA ALA A 21 31.59 11.26 15.24
C ALA A 21 32.39 9.96 15.41
N ASN A 22 33.34 9.87 16.36
CA ASN A 22 34.30 8.77 16.35
C ASN A 22 33.87 7.50 17.11
N VAL A 23 32.98 7.61 18.11
CA VAL A 23 32.54 6.44 18.91
C VAL A 23 31.28 5.81 18.32
N ALA A 24 30.32 6.62 17.84
CA ALA A 24 29.08 6.14 17.26
C ALA A 24 29.29 5.36 15.94
N HIS A 25 30.06 5.90 14.98
CA HIS A 25 30.33 5.20 13.70
C HIS A 25 31.04 3.85 13.87
N ALA A 26 31.96 3.73 14.83
CA ALA A 26 32.70 2.49 15.05
C ALA A 26 31.79 1.37 15.60
N ALA A 27 30.94 1.69 16.58
CA ALA A 27 29.97 0.74 17.12
C ALA A 27 28.93 0.30 16.06
N GLU A 28 28.49 1.24 15.22
CA GLU A 28 27.50 1.00 14.15
C GLU A 28 28.02 0.06 13.05
N THR A 29 29.26 0.25 12.60
CA THR A 29 29.87 -0.66 11.61
C THR A 29 30.12 -2.08 12.14
N THR A 30 30.28 -2.22 13.46
CA THR A 30 30.48 -3.52 14.13
C THR A 30 29.18 -4.34 14.11
N ASP A 31 28.02 -3.73 14.39
CA ASP A 31 26.70 -4.39 14.33
C ASP A 31 26.35 -4.90 12.91
N ILE A 32 26.65 -4.13 11.86
CA ILE A 32 26.45 -4.57 10.47
C ILE A 32 27.31 -5.80 10.17
N GLN A 33 28.58 -5.80 10.60
CA GLN A 33 29.48 -6.93 10.37
C GLN A 33 28.98 -8.18 11.09
N GLU A 34 28.55 -8.06 12.35
CA GLU A 34 27.98 -9.15 13.14
C GLU A 34 26.79 -9.81 12.44
N LYS A 35 25.86 -9.01 11.90
CA LYS A 35 24.69 -9.50 11.14
C LYS A 35 25.03 -10.24 9.86
N CYS A 36 26.24 -10.07 9.33
CA CYS A 36 26.70 -10.68 8.07
C CYS A 36 27.82 -11.72 8.27
N THR A 37 28.13 -12.08 9.53
CA THR A 37 29.18 -13.07 9.89
C THR A 37 29.00 -14.43 9.24
N SER A 38 27.77 -14.83 8.91
CA SER A 38 27.49 -16.09 8.18
C SER A 38 28.16 -16.16 6.81
N PHE A 39 28.59 -15.02 6.24
CA PHE A 39 29.32 -14.93 4.98
C PHE A 39 30.85 -14.84 5.16
N GLY A 40 31.35 -14.98 6.39
CA GLY A 40 32.76 -14.92 6.73
C GLY A 40 33.25 -13.51 7.10
N ILE A 41 34.57 -13.37 7.24
CA ILE A 41 35.22 -12.13 7.68
C ILE A 41 35.71 -11.34 6.46
N LEU A 42 35.54 -10.02 6.49
CA LEU A 42 36.06 -9.12 5.45
C LEU A 42 37.59 -9.10 5.48
N LYS A 43 38.20 -9.29 4.30
CA LYS A 43 39.66 -9.25 4.12
C LYS A 43 40.07 -7.96 3.42
N LYS A 44 41.14 -7.32 3.89
CA LYS A 44 41.69 -6.10 3.27
C LYS A 44 42.04 -6.37 1.81
N GLY A 45 41.69 -5.43 0.92
CA GLY A 45 42.00 -5.53 -0.51
C GLY A 45 41.27 -6.64 -1.26
N THR A 46 40.25 -7.27 -0.66
CA THR A 46 39.49 -8.36 -1.30
C THR A 46 38.00 -8.03 -1.30
N ASN A 47 37.34 -8.18 -2.45
CA ASN A 47 35.89 -8.10 -2.51
C ASN A 47 35.27 -9.39 -1.96
N PRO A 48 34.29 -9.31 -1.03
CA PRO A 48 33.58 -10.49 -0.58
C PRO A 48 32.61 -11.00 -1.66
N SER A 49 31.89 -12.09 -1.39
CA SER A 49 30.86 -12.58 -2.31
C SER A 49 29.75 -11.55 -2.52
N PHE A 50 29.02 -11.67 -3.64
CA PHE A 50 27.92 -10.77 -3.94
C PHE A 50 26.84 -10.79 -2.83
N GLN A 51 26.52 -11.96 -2.27
CA GLN A 51 25.53 -12.07 -1.19
C GLN A 51 26.05 -11.55 0.16
N HIS A 52 27.35 -11.63 0.44
CA HIS A 52 27.92 -10.91 1.59
C HIS A 52 27.72 -9.40 1.39
N MET A 53 27.96 -8.89 0.18
CA MET A 53 27.78 -7.47 -0.11
C MET A 53 26.32 -7.03 -0.11
N ASN A 54 25.43 -7.88 -0.59
CA ASN A 54 23.99 -7.75 -0.42
C ASN A 54 23.63 -7.58 1.05
N CYS A 55 24.23 -8.39 1.93
CA CYS A 55 24.02 -8.32 3.37
C CYS A 55 24.49 -6.98 3.97
N LEU A 56 25.70 -6.53 3.65
CA LEU A 56 26.23 -5.26 4.19
C LEU A 56 25.39 -4.06 3.74
N LEU A 57 25.11 -3.94 2.44
CA LEU A 57 24.30 -2.84 1.88
C LEU A 57 22.88 -2.84 2.47
N THR A 58 22.28 -4.03 2.62
CA THR A 58 20.93 -4.16 3.21
C THR A 58 20.91 -3.66 4.65
N ASN A 59 21.85 -4.10 5.48
CA ASN A 59 21.84 -3.76 6.90
C ASN A 59 22.22 -2.29 7.13
N ALA A 60 23.15 -1.74 6.36
CA ALA A 60 23.45 -0.30 6.38
C ALA A 60 22.21 0.53 6.01
N ALA A 61 21.49 0.14 4.95
CA ALA A 61 20.26 0.81 4.55
C ALA A 61 19.19 0.76 5.64
N LEU A 62 18.93 -0.42 6.22
CA LEU A 62 17.96 -0.62 7.29
C LEU A 62 18.29 0.24 8.52
N GLN A 63 19.56 0.29 8.90
CA GLN A 63 20.04 1.11 10.02
C GLN A 63 19.82 2.61 9.78
N ALA A 64 20.08 3.10 8.57
CA ALA A 64 19.81 4.50 8.20
C ALA A 64 18.32 4.81 7.93
N GLY A 65 17.45 3.80 7.98
CA GLY A 65 16.03 3.90 7.66
C GLY A 65 15.78 4.21 6.18
N ILE A 66 16.65 3.71 5.29
CA ILE A 66 16.51 3.80 3.83
C ILE A 66 16.01 2.45 3.32
N PRO A 67 15.09 2.41 2.34
CA PRO A 67 14.77 1.18 1.64
C PRO A 67 16.04 0.51 1.08
N PRO A 68 16.34 -0.75 1.44
CA PRO A 68 17.50 -1.45 0.92
C PRO A 68 17.54 -1.51 -0.61
N GLU A 69 16.38 -1.56 -1.27
CA GLU A 69 16.25 -1.50 -2.72
C GLU A 69 16.91 -0.24 -3.32
N ILE A 70 16.77 0.90 -2.63
CA ILE A 70 17.31 2.19 -3.07
C ILE A 70 18.84 2.21 -2.96
N VAL A 71 19.38 1.79 -1.80
CA VAL A 71 20.83 1.77 -1.58
C VAL A 71 21.52 0.82 -2.55
N LYS A 72 20.95 -0.36 -2.78
CA LYS A 72 21.45 -1.35 -3.75
C LYS A 72 21.48 -0.81 -5.16
N ALA A 73 20.40 -0.14 -5.59
CA ALA A 73 20.33 0.46 -6.92
C ALA A 73 21.33 1.61 -7.11
N VAL A 74 21.55 2.43 -6.09
CA VAL A 74 22.62 3.45 -6.08
C VAL A 74 23.98 2.77 -6.19
N ALA A 75 24.28 1.78 -5.34
CA ALA A 75 25.53 1.03 -5.40
C ALA A 75 25.76 0.37 -6.76
N SER A 76 24.73 -0.19 -7.39
CA SER A 76 24.81 -0.77 -8.75
C SER A 76 25.05 0.30 -9.81
N LYS A 77 24.45 1.49 -9.66
CA LYS A 77 24.69 2.61 -10.59
C LYS A 77 26.11 3.14 -10.46
N GLU A 78 26.64 3.21 -9.25
CA GLU A 78 28.01 3.65 -8.97
C GLU A 78 29.04 2.60 -9.41
N ASN A 79 28.77 1.33 -9.09
CA ASN A 79 29.62 0.22 -9.47
C ASN A 79 28.79 -1.06 -9.66
N ASN A 80 28.54 -1.42 -10.92
CA ASN A 80 27.64 -2.51 -11.34
C ASN A 80 28.03 -3.93 -10.85
N GLY A 81 29.14 -4.08 -10.13
CA GLY A 81 29.54 -5.33 -9.48
C GLY A 81 29.69 -5.23 -7.96
N TRP A 82 29.28 -4.13 -7.36
CA TRP A 82 29.44 -3.84 -5.93
C TRP A 82 30.88 -4.02 -5.42
N LYS A 83 31.84 -3.57 -6.23
CA LYS A 83 33.27 -3.76 -5.93
C LYS A 83 33.83 -2.55 -5.18
N GLN A 84 34.52 -2.83 -4.08
CA GLN A 84 35.39 -1.85 -3.43
C GLN A 84 36.78 -1.84 -4.08
N PHE A 85 37.27 -3.02 -4.47
CA PHE A 85 38.64 -3.21 -4.94
C PHE A 85 38.71 -3.71 -6.39
N ASP A 86 39.79 -3.39 -7.08
CA ASP A 86 40.15 -3.96 -8.38
C ASP A 86 40.79 -5.35 -8.22
N LYS A 87 41.28 -5.93 -9.32
CA LYS A 87 41.94 -7.25 -9.30
C LYS A 87 43.28 -7.26 -8.57
N LYS A 88 43.90 -6.09 -8.33
CA LYS A 88 45.17 -5.92 -7.61
C LYS A 88 44.95 -5.57 -6.12
N GLY A 89 43.70 -5.56 -5.67
CA GLY A 89 43.32 -5.20 -4.31
C GLY A 89 43.41 -3.70 -4.01
N GLN A 90 43.53 -2.86 -5.05
CA GLN A 90 43.50 -1.41 -4.92
C GLN A 90 42.07 -0.90 -4.95
N PRO A 91 41.74 0.20 -4.24
CA PRO A 91 40.41 0.78 -4.28
C PRO A 91 40.02 1.13 -5.72
N VAL A 92 38.78 0.83 -6.10
CA VAL A 92 38.22 1.31 -7.37
C VAL A 92 38.06 2.83 -7.27
N ILE A 93 38.72 3.56 -8.16
CA ILE A 93 38.63 5.02 -8.24
C ILE A 93 38.20 5.39 -9.66
N SER A 94 37.08 6.12 -9.80
CA SER A 94 36.61 6.62 -11.10
C SER A 94 37.41 7.82 -11.59
N HIS A 95 37.19 8.19 -12.85
CA HIS A 95 37.81 9.36 -13.47
C HIS A 95 37.52 10.69 -12.74
N ASP A 96 36.37 10.80 -12.06
CA ASP A 96 35.97 11.95 -11.25
C ASP A 96 36.36 11.82 -9.75
N ASN A 97 37.29 10.91 -9.44
CA ASN A 97 37.82 10.63 -8.10
C ASN A 97 36.79 10.04 -7.12
N GLY A 98 35.73 9.42 -7.61
CA GLY A 98 34.80 8.65 -6.78
C GLY A 98 35.45 7.37 -6.26
N ILE A 99 35.39 7.15 -4.95
CA ILE A 99 36.10 6.05 -4.27
C ILE A 99 35.14 4.92 -3.91
N GLY A 100 35.49 3.70 -4.33
CA GLY A 100 34.93 2.44 -3.82
C GLY A 100 33.51 2.12 -4.30
N ILE A 101 32.84 1.23 -3.57
CA ILE A 101 31.52 0.70 -3.95
C ILE A 101 30.44 1.78 -4.09
N MET A 102 30.47 2.81 -3.23
CA MET A 102 29.52 3.91 -3.27
C MET A 102 30.04 5.15 -4.04
N GLN A 103 31.21 5.06 -4.67
CA GLN A 103 31.87 6.12 -5.48
C GLN A 103 31.87 7.49 -4.79
N ILE A 104 32.40 7.52 -3.57
CA ILE A 104 32.42 8.73 -2.74
C ILE A 104 33.51 9.70 -3.19
N THR A 105 33.12 10.94 -3.51
CA THR A 105 34.04 12.05 -3.75
C THR A 105 34.13 12.94 -2.51
N VAL A 106 35.35 13.25 -2.08
CA VAL A 106 35.63 14.11 -0.92
C VAL A 106 36.48 15.32 -1.32
N PRO A 107 36.46 16.43 -0.56
CA PRO A 107 37.32 17.59 -0.81
C PRO A 107 38.82 17.27 -0.76
N LYS A 108 39.65 18.11 -1.39
CA LYS A 108 41.11 17.92 -1.42
C LYS A 108 41.76 17.92 -0.02
N ASN A 109 41.21 18.68 0.92
CA ASN A 109 41.70 18.79 2.30
C ASN A 109 41.00 17.80 3.27
N TYR A 110 40.42 16.72 2.75
CA TYR A 110 39.76 15.72 3.58
C TYR A 110 40.76 14.99 4.49
N ASP A 111 40.32 14.63 5.70
CA ASP A 111 41.16 13.98 6.71
C ASP A 111 41.85 12.73 6.15
N PRO A 112 43.20 12.64 6.18
CA PRO A 112 43.94 11.54 5.56
C PRO A 112 43.61 10.16 6.16
N VAL A 113 43.33 10.09 7.47
CA VAL A 113 43.01 8.82 8.15
C VAL A 113 41.62 8.34 7.71
N LYS A 114 40.65 9.23 7.61
CA LYS A 114 39.31 8.93 7.07
C LYS A 114 39.36 8.61 5.58
N LEU A 115 40.23 9.26 4.81
CA LEU A 115 40.45 8.95 3.40
C LEU A 115 40.96 7.52 3.22
N GLU A 116 41.91 7.10 4.05
CA GLU A 116 42.44 5.74 4.03
C GLU A 116 41.35 4.71 4.38
N LYS A 117 40.53 5.00 5.41
CA LYS A 117 39.34 4.18 5.73
C LYS A 117 38.36 4.12 4.57
N LEU A 118 38.09 5.24 3.90
CA LEU A 118 37.19 5.30 2.74
C LEU A 118 37.67 4.43 1.57
N LYS A 119 38.98 4.33 1.39
CA LYS A 119 39.62 3.49 0.36
C LYS A 119 39.59 2.02 0.72
N TYR A 120 39.91 1.64 1.96
CA TYR A 120 40.21 0.25 2.29
C TYR A 120 39.24 -0.44 3.27
N SER A 121 38.30 0.29 3.87
CA SER A 121 37.21 -0.30 4.66
C SER A 121 35.91 -0.28 3.86
N ILE A 122 35.42 -1.47 3.49
CA ILE A 122 34.16 -1.61 2.77
C ILE A 122 33.00 -1.06 3.61
N LEU A 123 32.97 -1.37 4.91
CA LEU A 123 31.94 -0.88 5.83
C LEU A 123 31.94 0.64 5.93
N TYR A 124 33.12 1.26 6.05
CA TYR A 124 33.22 2.72 6.12
C TYR A 124 32.76 3.38 4.81
N ASN A 125 33.08 2.79 3.65
CA ASN A 125 32.64 3.30 2.36
C ASN A 125 31.11 3.22 2.18
N ILE A 126 30.52 2.07 2.54
CA ILE A 126 29.07 1.87 2.51
C ILE A 126 28.38 2.83 3.47
N ASP A 127 28.82 2.89 4.72
CA ASP A 127 28.21 3.74 5.74
C ASP A 127 28.26 5.22 5.34
N PHE A 128 29.40 5.69 4.83
CA PHE A 128 29.53 7.05 4.32
C PHE A 128 28.53 7.33 3.19
N GLY A 129 28.44 6.44 2.19
CA GLY A 129 27.51 6.61 1.06
C GLY A 129 26.04 6.58 1.48
N VAL A 130 25.68 5.65 2.36
CA VAL A 130 24.33 5.55 2.90
C VAL A 130 23.95 6.80 3.69
N ASN A 131 24.84 7.30 4.55
CA ASN A 131 24.62 8.52 5.33
C ASN A 131 24.58 9.77 4.44
N LEU A 132 25.40 9.82 3.38
CA LEU A 132 25.34 10.87 2.37
C LEU A 132 23.96 10.86 1.68
N LEU A 133 23.46 9.71 1.23
CA LEU A 133 22.14 9.59 0.63
C LEU A 133 21.01 9.99 1.60
N ALA A 134 21.09 9.54 2.87
CA ALA A 134 20.15 9.95 3.91
C ALA A 134 20.15 11.47 4.12
N SER A 135 21.32 12.12 4.06
CA SER A 135 21.44 13.58 4.16
C SER A 135 20.72 14.29 3.01
N LYS A 136 20.79 13.74 1.79
CA LYS A 136 20.09 14.31 0.63
C LYS A 136 18.57 14.24 0.82
N TYR A 137 18.04 13.14 1.36
CA TYR A 137 16.61 13.03 1.65
C TYR A 137 16.11 14.06 2.69
N LYS A 138 16.96 14.39 3.66
CA LYS A 138 16.66 15.39 4.70
C LYS A 138 16.75 16.84 4.18
N ASN A 139 17.42 17.09 3.05
CA ASN A 139 17.57 18.43 2.50
C ASN A 139 16.21 19.04 2.12
N SER A 140 15.83 20.14 2.77
CA SER A 140 14.57 20.87 2.54
C SER A 140 14.55 21.71 1.26
N GLU A 141 15.72 21.96 0.65
CA GLU A 141 15.81 22.69 -0.62
C GLU A 141 15.40 21.83 -1.81
N LEU A 142 15.53 20.50 -1.68
CA LEU A 142 15.11 19.54 -2.70
C LEU A 142 13.59 19.40 -2.72
N PRO A 143 12.98 19.19 -3.90
CA PRO A 143 11.56 18.89 -3.96
C PRO A 143 11.23 17.55 -3.30
N ALA A 144 10.00 17.45 -2.79
CA ALA A 144 9.47 16.22 -2.21
C ALA A 144 8.49 15.53 -3.17
N VAL A 145 8.59 14.21 -3.28
CA VAL A 145 7.51 13.37 -3.81
C VAL A 145 6.64 12.93 -2.64
N LEU A 146 5.33 13.16 -2.73
CA LEU A 146 4.37 12.96 -1.64
C LEU A 146 3.66 11.60 -1.76
N PRO A 147 3.44 10.90 -0.62
CA PRO A 147 3.83 11.31 0.73
C PRO A 147 5.36 11.21 0.96
N LYS A 148 5.93 12.17 1.71
CA LYS A 148 7.37 12.20 2.03
C LYS A 148 7.67 11.21 3.17
N GLU A 149 7.59 9.93 2.84
CA GLU A 149 7.77 8.82 3.78
C GLU A 149 9.00 7.99 3.40
N LYS A 150 9.96 7.82 4.32
CA LYS A 150 11.19 7.07 4.06
C LYS A 150 10.95 5.64 3.57
N SER A 151 9.85 5.02 3.99
CA SER A 151 9.44 3.67 3.58
C SER A 151 9.03 3.57 2.10
N VAL A 152 8.71 4.68 1.44
CA VAL A 152 8.18 4.73 0.08
C VAL A 152 9.30 4.97 -0.91
N LEU A 153 9.47 4.07 -1.88
CA LEU A 153 10.57 4.05 -2.84
C LEU A 153 10.60 5.32 -3.70
N GLU A 154 9.46 5.69 -4.27
CA GLU A 154 9.34 6.88 -5.13
C GLU A 154 9.65 8.19 -4.39
N SER A 155 9.52 8.22 -3.05
CA SER A 155 9.80 9.41 -2.25
C SER A 155 11.28 9.82 -2.29
N TRP A 156 12.18 8.89 -2.65
CA TRP A 156 13.63 9.10 -2.70
C TRP A 156 14.12 9.71 -4.02
N TYR A 157 13.25 9.90 -5.01
CA TYR A 157 13.63 10.33 -6.37
C TYR A 157 14.61 11.51 -6.41
N PHE A 158 14.33 12.59 -5.68
CA PHE A 158 15.20 13.77 -5.65
C PHE A 158 16.44 13.60 -4.76
N ALA A 159 16.37 12.76 -3.73
CA ALA A 159 17.54 12.41 -2.93
C ALA A 159 18.57 11.63 -3.75
N ILE A 160 18.09 10.68 -4.56
CA ILE A 160 18.90 9.94 -5.53
C ILE A 160 19.52 10.89 -6.56
N MET A 161 18.73 11.80 -7.14
CA MET A 161 19.23 12.83 -8.05
C MET A 161 20.37 13.63 -7.40
N ALA A 162 20.17 14.10 -6.17
CA ALA A 162 21.13 14.91 -5.44
C ALA A 162 22.33 14.13 -4.90
N TYR A 163 22.29 12.79 -4.88
CA TYR A 163 23.44 11.95 -4.58
C TYR A 163 24.54 12.14 -5.62
N ASN A 164 24.16 12.10 -6.91
CA ASN A 164 25.06 12.42 -8.01
C ASN A 164 25.25 13.94 -8.20
N GLY A 165 24.16 14.70 -8.07
CA GLY A 165 24.18 16.17 -8.11
C GLY A 165 22.97 16.77 -8.80
N ILE A 166 22.57 17.97 -8.38
CA ILE A 166 21.42 18.70 -8.94
C ILE A 166 21.81 19.52 -10.18
N LYS A 167 22.59 18.93 -11.09
CA LYS A 167 23.10 19.58 -12.31
C LYS A 167 22.11 19.46 -13.47
N PRO A 168 22.18 20.33 -14.50
CA PRO A 168 21.28 20.32 -15.67
C PRO A 168 21.12 18.95 -16.34
N MET A 169 22.22 18.19 -16.44
CA MET A 169 22.21 16.84 -17.02
C MET A 169 21.32 15.84 -16.26
N ASN A 170 21.04 16.10 -14.99
CA ASN A 170 20.16 15.28 -14.15
C ASN A 170 18.72 15.80 -14.11
N SER A 171 18.40 16.93 -14.76
CA SER A 171 17.02 17.41 -14.88
C SER A 171 16.10 16.26 -15.34
N PRO A 172 14.92 16.07 -14.72
CA PRO A 172 13.99 15.00 -15.11
C PRO A 172 13.48 15.12 -16.56
N LEU A 173 13.52 16.33 -17.12
CA LEU A 173 13.12 16.62 -18.49
C LEU A 173 14.27 17.28 -19.27
N VAL A 174 14.31 17.01 -20.57
CA VAL A 174 15.15 17.77 -21.51
C VAL A 174 14.52 19.15 -21.72
N GLN A 175 15.19 20.22 -21.29
CA GLN A 175 14.60 21.58 -21.24
C GLN A 175 14.00 22.04 -22.56
N LYS A 176 14.69 21.78 -23.69
CA LYS A 176 14.27 22.24 -25.03
C LYS A 176 12.98 21.56 -25.52
N THR A 177 12.77 20.30 -25.17
CA THR A 177 11.69 19.48 -25.75
C THR A 177 10.58 19.16 -24.76
N GLY A 178 10.83 19.32 -23.45
CA GLY A 178 9.95 18.88 -22.38
C GLY A 178 9.80 17.36 -22.28
N LYS A 179 10.54 16.58 -23.08
CA LYS A 179 10.50 15.11 -23.03
C LYS A 179 11.25 14.57 -21.81
N PRO A 180 10.88 13.39 -21.28
CA PRO A 180 11.63 12.74 -20.21
C PRO A 180 13.11 12.57 -20.56
N ASN A 181 13.99 12.93 -19.62
CA ASN A 181 15.43 12.72 -19.74
C ASN A 181 15.79 11.34 -19.17
N THR A 182 15.64 10.28 -19.98
CA THR A 182 15.96 8.90 -19.57
C THR A 182 17.45 8.69 -19.23
N GLY A 183 18.32 9.63 -19.62
CA GLY A 183 19.75 9.62 -19.33
C GLY A 183 20.12 10.11 -17.93
N ALA A 184 19.21 10.79 -17.23
CA ALA A 184 19.44 11.35 -15.90
C ALA A 184 19.79 10.26 -14.87
N TYR A 185 20.62 10.61 -13.89
CA TYR A 185 21.13 9.67 -12.91
C TYR A 185 20.01 8.91 -12.16
N GLN A 186 19.03 9.63 -11.61
CA GLN A 186 17.92 9.05 -10.87
C GLN A 186 17.00 8.17 -11.73
N GLU A 187 16.92 8.42 -13.03
CA GLU A 187 16.15 7.59 -13.95
C GLU A 187 16.82 6.23 -14.13
N LYS A 188 18.15 6.21 -14.25
CA LYS A 188 18.95 4.98 -14.33
C LYS A 188 18.91 4.19 -13.01
N VAL A 189 19.01 4.87 -11.86
CA VAL A 189 18.90 4.21 -10.55
C VAL A 189 17.52 3.58 -10.38
N MET A 190 16.43 4.30 -10.67
CA MET A 190 15.08 3.73 -10.58
C MET A 190 14.88 2.55 -11.56
N SER A 191 15.51 2.60 -12.73
CA SER A 191 15.52 1.48 -13.68
C SER A 191 16.23 0.25 -13.14
N LEU A 192 17.43 0.40 -12.57
CA LEU A 192 18.18 -0.69 -11.93
C LEU A 192 17.41 -1.26 -10.73
N LEU A 193 16.82 -0.38 -9.92
CA LEU A 193 15.99 -0.77 -8.79
C LEU A 193 14.86 -1.69 -9.24
N ASN A 194 14.12 -1.31 -10.29
CA ASN A 194 13.03 -2.13 -10.80
C ASN A 194 13.55 -3.46 -11.39
N ALA A 195 14.62 -3.41 -12.18
CA ALA A 195 15.18 -4.60 -12.81
C ALA A 195 15.71 -5.61 -11.77
N ASP A 196 16.46 -5.16 -10.77
CA ASP A 196 17.24 -6.06 -9.93
C ASP A 196 16.55 -6.42 -8.61
N SER A 197 15.85 -5.46 -7.98
CA SER A 197 15.14 -5.70 -6.72
C SER A 197 13.71 -6.22 -6.94
N PHE A 198 13.12 -5.90 -8.09
CA PHE A 198 11.75 -6.29 -8.45
C PHE A 198 11.67 -7.18 -9.68
N LEU A 199 12.78 -7.54 -10.33
CA LEU A 199 12.77 -8.43 -11.50
C LEU A 199 11.87 -7.91 -12.64
N GLY A 200 11.77 -6.58 -12.75
CA GLY A 200 10.90 -5.89 -13.69
C GLY A 200 9.41 -5.90 -13.31
N ASP A 201 9.04 -6.51 -12.19
CA ASP A 201 7.64 -6.67 -11.77
C ASP A 201 6.98 -5.34 -11.37
N THR A 202 7.67 -4.51 -10.59
CA THR A 202 7.05 -3.36 -9.92
C THR A 202 7.04 -2.13 -10.83
N ASN A 203 5.86 -1.60 -11.14
CA ASN A 203 5.74 -0.38 -11.91
C ASN A 203 5.93 0.85 -11.01
N LEU A 204 7.19 1.21 -10.75
CA LEU A 204 7.52 2.40 -9.98
C LEU A 204 6.99 3.66 -10.67
N GLN A 205 6.31 4.50 -9.90
CA GLN A 205 5.67 5.69 -10.43
C GLN A 205 6.61 6.89 -10.45
N LYS A 206 6.34 7.82 -11.36
CA LYS A 206 7.09 9.07 -11.48
C LYS A 206 6.14 10.26 -11.38
N PRO A 207 6.59 11.38 -10.76
CA PRO A 207 5.84 12.62 -10.84
C PRO A 207 5.64 13.09 -12.29
N VAL A 208 4.51 13.76 -12.53
CA VAL A 208 4.34 14.51 -13.77
C VAL A 208 5.12 15.82 -13.65
N PHE A 209 6.15 15.95 -14.47
CA PHE A 209 7.02 17.12 -14.52
C PHE A 209 6.60 18.08 -15.63
N SER A 210 6.96 19.35 -15.46
CA SER A 210 6.90 20.40 -16.48
C SER A 210 8.22 21.16 -16.45
N THR A 211 8.68 21.68 -17.59
CA THR A 211 9.97 22.39 -17.70
C THR A 211 10.02 23.63 -16.83
N ASN A 212 8.89 24.33 -16.64
CA ASN A 212 8.78 25.49 -15.73
C ASN A 212 8.95 25.13 -14.24
N ASN A 213 8.98 23.85 -13.87
CA ASN A 213 9.29 23.44 -12.51
C ASN A 213 10.79 23.59 -12.18
N PHE A 214 11.64 23.75 -13.20
CA PHE A 214 13.09 23.77 -13.10
C PHE A 214 13.66 24.98 -13.83
N GLN A 215 14.48 25.77 -13.16
CA GLN A 215 15.19 26.91 -13.75
C GLN A 215 16.69 26.61 -13.77
N TYR A 216 17.28 26.57 -14.96
CA TYR A 216 18.71 26.40 -15.20
C TYR A 216 19.07 26.73 -16.67
N ASP A 217 20.35 27.02 -16.92
CA ASP A 217 20.90 27.06 -18.27
C ASP A 217 21.42 25.64 -18.64
N PRO A 218 20.90 24.99 -19.69
CA PRO A 218 21.30 23.63 -20.07
C PRO A 218 22.75 23.53 -20.57
N THR A 219 23.41 24.66 -20.86
CA THR A 219 24.80 24.72 -21.34
C THR A 219 25.81 24.96 -20.22
N LYS A 220 25.35 25.24 -18.99
CA LYS A 220 26.19 25.56 -17.84
C LYS A 220 26.23 24.41 -16.85
N SER A 221 27.17 24.49 -15.91
CA SER A 221 27.34 23.53 -14.82
C SER A 221 26.70 24.01 -13.51
N ASP A 222 25.98 25.12 -13.50
CA ASP A 222 25.31 25.63 -12.31
C ASP A 222 24.19 24.71 -11.84
N ASN A 223 23.87 24.75 -10.55
CA ASN A 223 22.82 23.91 -9.99
C ASN A 223 21.43 24.31 -10.51
N ILE A 224 20.56 23.31 -10.67
CA ILE A 224 19.14 23.51 -10.97
C ILE A 224 18.48 24.24 -9.79
N LYS A 225 17.78 25.33 -10.09
CA LYS A 225 16.86 25.97 -9.15
C LYS A 225 15.48 25.33 -9.29
N PHE A 226 15.03 24.65 -8.23
CA PHE A 226 13.71 24.03 -8.21
C PHE A 226 12.62 25.06 -7.87
N ILE A 227 11.73 25.33 -8.83
CA ILE A 227 10.59 26.23 -8.69
C ILE A 227 9.44 25.51 -7.98
N LYS A 228 9.10 24.30 -8.42
CA LYS A 228 8.10 23.47 -7.75
C LYS A 228 8.75 22.59 -6.67
N LYS A 229 8.27 22.70 -5.43
CA LYS A 229 8.86 22.02 -4.27
C LYS A 229 8.15 20.73 -3.84
N SER A 230 6.98 20.41 -4.40
CA SER A 230 6.24 19.22 -4.03
C SER A 230 5.49 18.60 -5.20
N TYR A 231 5.46 17.28 -5.24
CA TYR A 231 4.85 16.49 -6.30
C TYR A 231 4.02 15.36 -5.71
N SER A 232 2.72 15.33 -6.02
CA SER A 232 1.86 14.19 -5.69
C SER A 232 1.74 13.25 -6.88
N ILE A 233 1.74 11.95 -6.60
CA ILE A 233 1.47 10.90 -7.58
C ILE A 233 0.08 10.34 -7.27
N THR A 234 -0.75 10.17 -8.29
CA THR A 234 -2.13 9.66 -8.14
C THR A 234 -2.24 8.14 -8.31
N LYS A 235 -1.21 7.52 -8.89
CA LYS A 235 -1.08 6.07 -9.05
C LYS A 235 -0.49 5.44 -7.79
N ARG A 236 -0.62 4.11 -7.68
CA ARG A 236 -0.11 3.32 -6.56
C ARG A 236 1.40 3.53 -6.37
N LEU A 237 1.80 3.83 -5.14
CA LEU A 237 3.18 3.94 -4.69
C LEU A 237 3.62 2.68 -3.96
N HIS A 238 4.94 2.51 -3.79
CA HIS A 238 5.51 1.26 -3.34
C HIS A 238 6.32 1.43 -2.06
N ALA A 239 5.86 0.77 -0.99
CA ALA A 239 6.65 0.61 0.22
C ALA A 239 7.72 -0.49 0.04
N SER A 240 8.89 -0.29 0.66
CA SER A 240 9.96 -1.28 0.74
C SER A 240 9.45 -2.61 1.28
N ARG A 241 9.91 -3.71 0.67
CA ARG A 241 9.51 -5.07 1.06
C ARG A 241 10.18 -5.52 2.34
N TYR A 242 11.30 -4.90 2.70
CA TYR A 242 12.07 -5.21 3.90
C TYR A 242 11.37 -4.80 5.21
N LEU A 243 10.26 -4.07 5.11
CA LEU A 243 9.42 -3.70 6.26
C LEU A 243 8.48 -4.83 6.72
N MET A 244 8.35 -5.90 5.93
CA MET A 244 7.53 -7.06 6.29
C MET A 244 8.14 -7.84 7.44
N LYS A 245 7.30 -8.22 8.40
CA LYS A 245 7.69 -8.95 9.62
C LYS A 245 6.95 -10.28 9.72
N LYS A 246 7.43 -11.16 10.60
CA LYS A 246 6.71 -12.39 10.97
C LYS A 246 5.24 -12.06 11.32
N ASN A 247 4.34 -12.90 10.84
CA ASN A 247 2.87 -12.80 10.91
C ASN A 247 2.23 -11.74 10.01
N ASP A 248 2.99 -10.90 9.30
CA ASP A 248 2.39 -10.02 8.29
C ASP A 248 1.66 -10.86 7.23
N LYS A 249 0.51 -10.35 6.80
CA LYS A 249 -0.20 -10.87 5.64
C LYS A 249 0.38 -10.21 4.40
N ALA A 250 0.72 -11.04 3.42
CA ALA A 250 1.17 -10.61 2.10
C ALA A 250 0.26 -11.20 1.02
N ILE A 251 0.35 -10.66 -0.18
CA ILE A 251 -0.21 -11.26 -1.38
C ILE A 251 0.89 -11.37 -2.42
N THR A 252 0.83 -12.41 -3.25
CA THR A 252 1.64 -12.43 -4.47
C THR A 252 1.21 -11.26 -5.36
N SER A 253 2.15 -10.38 -5.65
CA SER A 253 1.92 -9.24 -6.52
C SER A 253 2.54 -9.49 -7.87
N TRP A 254 1.90 -8.94 -8.90
CA TRP A 254 2.60 -8.60 -10.12
C TRP A 254 1.99 -7.32 -10.71
N ASP A 255 2.73 -6.28 -11.08
CA ASP A 255 2.07 -5.08 -11.65
C ASP A 255 1.77 -5.24 -13.14
N ASP A 256 2.59 -6.02 -13.87
CA ASP A 256 2.26 -6.45 -15.24
C ASP A 256 0.99 -7.34 -15.25
N PRO A 257 -0.05 -6.96 -16.03
CA PRO A 257 -1.28 -7.74 -16.13
C PRO A 257 -1.12 -9.07 -16.87
N SER A 258 -0.07 -9.27 -17.66
CA SER A 258 0.18 -10.50 -18.43
C SER A 258 0.63 -11.68 -17.56
N PHE A 259 1.20 -11.42 -16.38
CA PHE A 259 1.64 -12.45 -15.45
C PHE A 259 0.50 -12.92 -14.55
N THR A 260 0.30 -14.24 -14.53
CA THR A 260 -0.79 -14.89 -13.79
C THR A 260 -0.29 -15.73 -12.61
N HIS A 261 1.01 -16.04 -12.55
CA HIS A 261 1.61 -16.94 -11.55
C HIS A 261 3.01 -16.48 -11.13
N VAL A 262 3.42 -16.86 -9.92
CA VAL A 262 4.78 -16.66 -9.38
C VAL A 262 5.30 -17.97 -8.78
N LYS A 263 6.63 -18.09 -8.62
CA LYS A 263 7.26 -19.29 -8.04
C LYS A 263 7.46 -19.14 -6.53
N ILE A 264 7.01 -20.15 -5.79
CA ILE A 264 7.47 -20.44 -4.43
C ILE A 264 8.49 -21.57 -4.45
N ARG A 265 9.36 -21.62 -3.44
CA ARG A 265 10.54 -22.51 -3.41
C ARG A 265 10.74 -23.20 -2.08
N LYS A 266 11.41 -24.36 -2.08
CA LYS A 266 11.69 -25.13 -0.86
C LYS A 266 12.83 -24.56 -0.01
N ALA A 267 13.75 -23.82 -0.63
CA ALA A 267 14.85 -23.13 0.03
C ALA A 267 15.01 -21.71 -0.55
N PRO A 268 15.69 -20.77 0.15
CA PRO A 268 15.92 -19.41 -0.32
C PRO A 268 17.03 -19.34 -1.38
N THR A 269 16.80 -20.05 -2.49
CA THR A 269 17.70 -20.10 -3.65
C THR A 269 16.89 -20.44 -4.91
N THR A 270 17.31 -19.88 -6.05
CA THR A 270 16.76 -20.22 -7.36
C THR A 270 17.02 -21.65 -7.83
N GLU A 271 17.94 -22.37 -7.19
CA GLU A 271 18.32 -23.76 -7.53
C GLU A 271 17.44 -24.80 -6.85
N SER A 272 16.69 -24.41 -5.81
CA SER A 272 15.78 -25.34 -5.12
C SER A 272 14.51 -25.62 -5.93
N SER A 273 13.87 -26.75 -5.60
CA SER A 273 12.59 -27.13 -6.19
C SER A 273 11.54 -26.05 -5.99
N SER A 274 10.70 -25.85 -7.02
CA SER A 274 9.76 -24.75 -7.09
C SER A 274 8.36 -25.21 -7.49
N LYS A 275 7.36 -24.40 -7.13
CA LYS A 275 5.96 -24.58 -7.52
C LYS A 275 5.36 -23.24 -7.92
N TYR A 276 4.50 -23.25 -8.94
CA TYR A 276 3.75 -22.07 -9.33
C TYR A 276 2.51 -21.87 -8.46
N ILE A 277 2.28 -20.63 -8.04
CA ILE A 277 1.05 -20.19 -7.37
C ILE A 277 0.50 -18.96 -8.07
N LYS A 278 -0.82 -18.79 -8.02
CA LYS A 278 -1.51 -17.69 -8.72
C LYS A 278 -1.11 -16.33 -8.17
N LYS A 279 -1.20 -15.30 -9.00
CA LYS A 279 -1.22 -13.89 -8.59
C LYS A 279 -2.37 -13.64 -7.60
N ASN A 280 -2.20 -12.71 -6.67
CA ASN A 280 -3.13 -12.40 -5.57
C ASN A 280 -3.37 -13.55 -4.58
N THR A 281 -2.50 -14.57 -4.55
CA THR A 281 -2.55 -15.63 -3.55
C THR A 281 -2.18 -15.04 -2.19
N PRO A 282 -3.02 -15.16 -1.15
CA PRO A 282 -2.69 -14.69 0.18
C PRO A 282 -1.58 -15.55 0.81
N LEU A 283 -0.66 -14.89 1.50
CA LEU A 283 0.51 -15.48 2.16
C LEU A 283 0.60 -14.99 3.60
N THR A 284 1.23 -15.79 4.46
CA THR A 284 1.64 -15.34 5.80
C THR A 284 3.15 -15.43 5.93
N ILE A 285 3.81 -14.31 6.23
CA ILE A 285 5.25 -14.27 6.49
C ILE A 285 5.54 -15.01 7.80
N THR A 286 6.47 -15.95 7.83
CA THR A 286 6.74 -16.77 9.03
C THR A 286 8.02 -16.42 9.78
N GLY A 287 8.87 -15.56 9.21
CA GLY A 287 10.14 -15.17 9.80
C GLY A 287 10.81 -14.02 9.05
N SER A 288 12.01 -13.64 9.50
CA SER A 288 12.86 -12.67 8.81
C SER A 288 13.26 -13.19 7.42
N PHE A 289 13.54 -12.25 6.52
CA PHE A 289 14.05 -12.59 5.21
C PHE A 289 15.41 -13.30 5.29
N LYS A 290 15.75 -14.02 4.23
CA LYS A 290 17.01 -14.72 4.02
C LYS A 290 17.67 -14.20 2.75
N TYR A 291 18.99 -14.16 2.73
CA TYR A 291 19.75 -13.92 1.51
C TYR A 291 19.76 -15.17 0.63
N ASP A 292 20.16 -15.02 -0.62
CA ASP A 292 20.22 -16.15 -1.54
C ASP A 292 21.32 -17.13 -1.11
N GLU A 293 20.97 -18.41 -0.97
CA GLU A 293 21.91 -19.46 -0.54
C GLU A 293 22.87 -19.89 -1.66
N THR A 294 22.58 -19.59 -2.93
CA THR A 294 23.49 -19.93 -4.03
C THR A 294 24.72 -19.02 -3.99
N PRO A 295 25.96 -19.55 -3.82
CA PRO A 295 27.15 -18.72 -3.61
C PRO A 295 27.49 -17.77 -4.77
N LYS A 296 27.11 -18.14 -5.99
CA LYS A 296 27.32 -17.36 -7.22
C LYS A 296 26.14 -16.43 -7.54
N SER A 297 25.10 -16.41 -6.70
CA SER A 297 23.90 -15.62 -6.96
C SER A 297 24.20 -14.13 -6.95
N ILE A 298 23.76 -13.46 -8.01
CA ILE A 298 23.76 -12.01 -8.15
C ILE A 298 22.38 -11.39 -7.86
N ASN A 299 21.46 -12.18 -7.29
CA ASN A 299 20.13 -11.69 -6.93
C ASN A 299 20.24 -10.63 -5.83
N GLN A 300 19.62 -9.48 -6.04
CA GLN A 300 19.62 -8.37 -5.07
C GLN A 300 18.44 -8.44 -4.09
N PHE A 301 17.34 -9.06 -4.51
CA PHE A 301 16.18 -9.34 -3.67
C PHE A 301 16.53 -10.32 -2.54
N VAL A 302 15.62 -10.44 -1.57
CA VAL A 302 15.72 -11.41 -0.46
C VAL A 302 14.56 -12.39 -0.48
N TRP A 303 14.70 -13.50 0.22
CA TRP A 303 13.70 -14.55 0.31
C TRP A 303 12.92 -14.45 1.61
N PHE A 304 11.60 -14.35 1.53
CA PHE A 304 10.73 -14.42 2.71
C PHE A 304 10.24 -15.86 2.91
N PRO A 305 10.39 -16.43 4.12
CA PRO A 305 9.71 -17.67 4.47
C PRO A 305 8.21 -17.39 4.65
N VAL A 306 7.37 -18.23 4.05
CA VAL A 306 5.92 -18.04 3.97
C VAL A 306 5.14 -19.35 4.15
N ILE A 307 3.93 -19.22 4.70
CA ILE A 307 2.87 -20.21 4.58
C ILE A 307 1.98 -19.82 3.41
N VAL A 308 1.68 -20.80 2.56
CA VAL A 308 0.79 -20.69 1.41
C VAL A 308 -0.46 -21.54 1.68
N PRO A 309 -1.68 -21.00 1.61
CA PRO A 309 -2.90 -21.77 1.83
C PRO A 309 -3.00 -22.97 0.90
N GLY A 310 -3.30 -24.14 1.47
CA GLY A 310 -3.41 -25.40 0.73
C GLY A 310 -2.07 -26.12 0.47
N GLU A 311 -0.93 -25.48 0.77
CA GLU A 311 0.38 -26.11 0.65
C GLU A 311 0.89 -26.61 2.01
N LYS A 312 1.57 -27.77 2.01
CA LYS A 312 2.22 -28.31 3.21
C LYS A 312 3.63 -27.75 3.37
N GLY A 313 3.98 -27.40 4.61
CA GLY A 313 5.31 -26.93 5.01
C GLY A 313 5.59 -25.45 4.75
N THR A 314 6.79 -25.01 5.12
CA THR A 314 7.27 -23.65 4.85
C THR A 314 7.83 -23.57 3.44
N TRP A 315 7.50 -22.48 2.74
CA TRP A 315 8.04 -22.15 1.43
C TRP A 315 8.79 -20.82 1.49
N TYR A 316 9.58 -20.54 0.47
CA TYR A 316 10.28 -19.27 0.28
C TYR A 316 9.79 -18.57 -0.98
N ILE A 317 9.64 -17.27 -0.90
CA ILE A 317 9.28 -16.43 -2.04
C ILE A 317 10.19 -15.21 -2.11
N SER A 318 10.58 -14.81 -3.32
CA SER A 318 11.35 -13.59 -3.54
C SER A 318 10.54 -12.36 -3.09
N SER A 319 11.21 -11.40 -2.45
CA SER A 319 10.66 -10.10 -2.10
C SER A 319 10.15 -9.34 -3.33
N ALA A 320 10.67 -9.64 -4.52
CA ALA A 320 10.22 -9.06 -5.77
C ALA A 320 8.73 -9.33 -6.05
N TYR A 321 8.21 -10.49 -5.61
CA TYR A 321 6.90 -11.01 -6.02
C TYR A 321 5.80 -10.87 -4.97
N ILE A 322 6.06 -10.12 -3.90
CA ILE A 322 5.11 -9.99 -2.80
C ILE A 322 4.91 -8.53 -2.41
N THR A 323 3.71 -8.23 -1.94
CA THR A 323 3.38 -6.95 -1.33
C THR A 323 2.53 -7.17 -0.08
N LYS A 324 2.52 -6.20 0.82
CA LYS A 324 1.71 -6.29 2.04
C LYS A 324 0.23 -6.34 1.67
N ALA A 325 -0.49 -7.30 2.25
CA ALA A 325 -1.92 -7.45 2.01
C ALA A 325 -2.69 -6.36 2.76
N MET A 326 -3.67 -5.75 2.08
CA MET A 326 -4.62 -4.84 2.71
C MET A 326 -5.80 -5.63 3.27
N SER A 327 -6.28 -5.25 4.46
CA SER A 327 -7.53 -5.80 4.99
C SER A 327 -8.73 -5.24 4.23
N LYS A 328 -9.85 -5.98 4.21
CA LYS A 328 -11.14 -5.42 3.77
C LYS A 328 -11.64 -4.37 4.77
N PRO A 329 -12.45 -3.38 4.35
CA PRO A 329 -13.25 -2.62 5.31
C PRO A 329 -14.28 -3.55 5.98
N SER A 330 -14.76 -3.13 7.15
CA SER A 330 -15.93 -3.72 7.79
C SER A 330 -17.13 -2.82 7.52
N VAL A 331 -18.26 -3.39 7.17
CA VAL A 331 -19.49 -2.66 6.86
C VAL A 331 -20.61 -3.27 7.69
N ASN A 332 -21.38 -2.44 8.38
CA ASN A 332 -22.56 -2.89 9.12
C ASN A 332 -23.67 -3.31 8.15
N PRO A 333 -24.62 -4.17 8.59
CA PRO A 333 -25.82 -4.44 7.81
C PRO A 333 -26.52 -3.15 7.39
N VAL A 334 -27.13 -3.17 6.21
CA VAL A 334 -27.88 -2.04 5.64
C VAL A 334 -29.17 -2.58 5.02
N ASP A 335 -30.25 -1.83 5.13
CA ASP A 335 -31.55 -2.14 4.54
C ASP A 335 -32.04 -1.05 3.57
N ASP A 336 -33.20 -1.27 2.98
CA ASP A 336 -33.79 -0.42 1.95
C ASP A 336 -34.43 0.87 2.48
N ASN A 337 -34.47 1.02 3.82
CA ASN A 337 -34.90 2.24 4.50
C ASN A 337 -33.73 3.10 4.99
N ASP A 338 -32.53 2.54 5.08
CA ASP A 338 -31.33 3.27 5.48
C ASP A 338 -30.94 4.37 4.49
N THR A 339 -30.56 5.52 5.04
CA THR A 339 -30.00 6.68 4.31
C THR A 339 -28.51 6.88 4.61
N SER A 340 -27.87 5.89 5.21
CA SER A 340 -26.45 5.93 5.52
C SER A 340 -25.85 4.54 5.52
N LEU A 341 -24.54 4.47 5.30
CA LEU A 341 -23.75 3.25 5.40
C LEU A 341 -22.64 3.45 6.42
N SER A 342 -22.63 2.61 7.45
CA SER A 342 -21.66 2.70 8.54
C SER A 342 -20.72 1.49 8.59
N GLY A 343 -19.55 1.68 9.20
CA GLY A 343 -18.56 0.63 9.31
C GLY A 343 -17.19 1.13 9.76
N LYS A 344 -16.16 0.33 9.51
CA LYS A 344 -14.77 0.61 9.88
C LYS A 344 -13.81 0.44 8.71
N ALA A 345 -12.82 1.33 8.65
CA ALA A 345 -11.67 1.28 7.74
C ALA A 345 -10.45 1.84 8.48
N PRO A 346 -9.21 1.68 7.96
CA PRO A 346 -8.05 2.32 8.59
C PRO A 346 -8.25 3.83 8.73
N LYS A 347 -7.69 4.38 9.82
CA LYS A 347 -7.91 5.77 10.25
C LYS A 347 -7.59 6.76 9.14
N GLY A 348 -8.49 7.73 8.91
CA GLY A 348 -8.30 8.78 7.91
C GLY A 348 -8.38 8.34 6.44
N MET A 349 -8.57 7.04 6.15
CA MET A 349 -8.53 6.54 4.78
C MET A 349 -9.80 6.82 4.00
N LYS A 350 -9.65 7.10 2.71
CA LYS A 350 -10.76 7.41 1.80
C LYS A 350 -11.57 6.15 1.50
N VAL A 351 -12.77 6.05 2.07
CA VAL A 351 -13.73 4.96 1.84
C VAL A 351 -14.57 5.30 0.61
N THR A 352 -14.70 4.35 -0.32
CA THR A 352 -15.49 4.48 -1.54
C THR A 352 -16.58 3.42 -1.56
N VAL A 353 -17.82 3.85 -1.81
CA VAL A 353 -18.99 2.96 -1.97
C VAL A 353 -19.45 3.00 -3.42
N LYS A 354 -19.58 1.83 -4.04
CA LYS A 354 -20.05 1.66 -5.42
C LYS A 354 -21.27 0.76 -5.51
N LYS A 355 -22.13 1.04 -6.50
CA LYS A 355 -23.14 0.13 -7.02
C LYS A 355 -22.77 -0.22 -8.45
N GLY A 356 -22.33 -1.46 -8.67
CA GLY A 356 -21.66 -1.84 -9.92
C GLY A 356 -20.42 -0.96 -10.16
N SER A 357 -20.33 -0.33 -11.33
CA SER A 357 -19.24 0.60 -11.67
C SER A 357 -19.45 2.02 -11.12
N LYS A 358 -20.68 2.40 -10.76
CA LYS A 358 -21.03 3.76 -10.33
C LYS A 358 -20.62 4.02 -8.88
N THR A 359 -19.78 5.04 -8.67
CA THR A 359 -19.49 5.57 -7.32
C THR A 359 -20.72 6.30 -6.78
N ILE A 360 -21.17 5.90 -5.59
CA ILE A 360 -22.24 6.58 -4.84
C ILE A 360 -21.64 7.70 -4.00
N ILE A 361 -20.58 7.39 -3.24
CA ILE A 361 -19.92 8.32 -2.34
C ILE A 361 -18.46 7.91 -2.15
N ALA A 362 -17.61 8.91 -1.91
CA ALA A 362 -16.24 8.71 -1.45
C ALA A 362 -15.88 9.73 -0.36
N LYS A 363 -15.59 9.28 0.86
CA LYS A 363 -15.25 10.14 2.00
C LYS A 363 -14.32 9.41 2.96
N ASN A 364 -13.53 10.16 3.71
CA ASN A 364 -12.58 9.58 4.66
C ASN A 364 -13.30 9.00 5.89
N ALA A 365 -12.77 7.89 6.40
CA ALA A 365 -13.05 7.44 7.77
C ALA A 365 -12.45 8.44 8.77
N ASP A 366 -13.03 8.51 9.96
CA ASP A 366 -12.58 9.43 11.00
C ASP A 366 -11.23 9.00 11.64
N SER A 367 -10.77 9.77 12.62
CA SER A 367 -9.53 9.49 13.37
C SER A 367 -9.59 8.22 14.23
N LYS A 368 -10.79 7.67 14.46
CA LYS A 368 -11.03 6.39 15.14
C LYS A 368 -11.17 5.23 14.15
N GLY A 369 -11.15 5.50 12.84
CA GLY A 369 -11.32 4.49 11.79
C GLY A 369 -12.78 4.08 11.60
N VAL A 370 -13.73 4.91 12.03
CA VAL A 370 -15.17 4.71 11.81
C VAL A 370 -15.61 5.59 10.65
N PHE A 371 -16.50 5.07 9.81
CA PHE A 371 -17.18 5.87 8.80
C PHE A 371 -18.70 5.79 8.99
N ASN A 372 -19.37 6.91 8.72
CA ASN A 372 -20.81 6.99 8.53
C ASN A 372 -21.09 7.84 7.29
N LEU A 373 -21.46 7.18 6.20
CA LEU A 373 -21.55 7.76 4.87
C LEU A 373 -23.01 7.96 4.50
N VAL A 374 -23.46 9.21 4.35
CA VAL A 374 -24.82 9.51 3.89
C VAL A 374 -24.96 9.05 2.43
N ILE A 375 -25.91 8.16 2.18
CA ILE A 375 -26.21 7.62 0.84
C ILE A 375 -27.72 7.65 0.58
N PRO A 376 -28.17 7.78 -0.67
CA PRO A 376 -29.59 7.63 -0.98
C PRO A 376 -30.06 6.21 -0.66
N LYS A 377 -31.33 6.05 -0.28
CA LYS A 377 -31.97 4.73 -0.09
C LYS A 377 -31.69 3.82 -1.28
N GLN A 378 -31.39 2.57 -1.00
CA GLN A 378 -31.09 1.57 -2.02
C GLN A 378 -32.22 0.55 -2.07
N LYS A 379 -32.60 0.10 -3.27
CA LYS A 379 -33.60 -0.96 -3.40
C LYS A 379 -33.09 -2.24 -2.72
N ALA A 380 -33.98 -2.96 -2.03
CA ALA A 380 -33.70 -4.28 -1.48
C ALA A 380 -33.04 -5.20 -2.53
N GLY A 381 -32.08 -6.00 -2.09
CA GLY A 381 -31.30 -6.89 -2.93
C GLY A 381 -30.16 -6.22 -3.72
N THR A 382 -30.04 -4.89 -3.71
CA THR A 382 -28.86 -4.19 -4.29
C THR A 382 -27.58 -4.66 -3.60
N ILE A 383 -26.51 -4.87 -4.37
CA ILE A 383 -25.17 -5.16 -3.83
C ILE A 383 -24.34 -3.88 -3.89
N LEU A 384 -23.86 -3.44 -2.73
CA LEU A 384 -22.91 -2.35 -2.59
C LEU A 384 -21.51 -2.92 -2.37
N SER A 385 -20.54 -2.36 -3.08
CA SER A 385 -19.12 -2.67 -2.92
C SER A 385 -18.45 -1.52 -2.17
N VAL A 386 -17.77 -1.84 -1.08
CA VAL A 386 -17.06 -0.89 -0.22
C VAL A 386 -15.58 -1.20 -0.22
N THR A 387 -14.76 -0.20 -0.56
CA THR A 387 -13.30 -0.28 -0.49
C THR A 387 -12.76 0.93 0.27
N TYR A 388 -11.49 0.89 0.65
CA TYR A 388 -10.76 2.10 1.03
C TYR A 388 -9.46 2.21 0.23
N GLN A 389 -8.95 3.43 0.15
CA GLN A 389 -7.65 3.73 -0.45
C GLN A 389 -6.68 4.22 0.62
N ASP A 390 -5.46 3.68 0.65
CA ASP A 390 -4.41 4.09 1.59
C ASP A 390 -3.62 5.34 1.12
N SER A 391 -2.67 5.80 1.93
CA SER A 391 -1.80 6.95 1.61
C SER A 391 -0.86 6.69 0.42
N LEU A 392 -0.71 5.43 0.00
CA LEU A 392 0.10 5.01 -1.14
C LEU A 392 -0.78 4.78 -2.38
N ASN A 393 -2.02 5.25 -2.37
CA ASN A 393 -3.03 5.08 -3.42
C ASN A 393 -3.40 3.61 -3.71
N ALA A 394 -3.00 2.65 -2.87
CA ALA A 394 -3.42 1.26 -3.00
C ALA A 394 -4.88 1.11 -2.54
N VAL A 395 -5.64 0.27 -3.26
CA VAL A 395 -7.07 0.04 -2.98
C VAL A 395 -7.24 -1.31 -2.32
N SER A 396 -7.99 -1.34 -1.21
CA SER A 396 -8.28 -2.56 -0.48
C SER A 396 -9.08 -3.57 -1.32
N PRO A 397 -9.03 -4.86 -0.98
CA PRO A 397 -10.07 -5.78 -1.43
C PRO A 397 -11.46 -5.26 -1.02
N ALA A 398 -12.46 -5.51 -1.85
CA ALA A 398 -13.82 -5.05 -1.60
C ALA A 398 -14.54 -5.86 -0.52
N PHE A 399 -15.35 -5.17 0.28
CA PHE A 399 -16.43 -5.76 1.06
C PHE A 399 -17.75 -5.58 0.32
N SER A 400 -18.47 -6.66 0.06
CA SER A 400 -19.78 -6.62 -0.59
C SER A 400 -20.87 -6.74 0.47
N VAL A 401 -21.77 -5.76 0.54
CA VAL A 401 -22.95 -5.79 1.40
C VAL A 401 -24.21 -5.82 0.53
N LYS A 402 -25.13 -6.74 0.84
CA LYS A 402 -26.43 -6.83 0.18
C LYS A 402 -27.45 -6.07 1.02
N VAL A 403 -28.18 -5.15 0.39
CA VAL A 403 -29.24 -4.37 1.02
C VAL A 403 -30.39 -5.30 1.39
N ALA A 404 -30.70 -5.39 2.68
CA ALA A 404 -31.82 -6.18 3.18
C ALA A 404 -33.16 -5.53 2.83
N ASP A 405 -34.20 -6.34 2.78
CA ASP A 405 -35.57 -5.88 2.63
C ASP A 405 -36.21 -5.75 4.02
N LYS A 406 -36.55 -4.54 4.40
CA LYS A 406 -37.24 -4.22 5.66
C LYS A 406 -38.55 -3.46 5.43
N THR A 407 -38.95 -3.31 4.17
CA THR A 407 -40.20 -2.63 3.83
C THR A 407 -41.34 -3.63 3.86
N ALA A 408 -42.29 -3.43 4.79
CA ALA A 408 -43.47 -4.25 4.84
C ALA A 408 -44.37 -4.05 3.59
N PRO A 409 -45.07 -5.11 3.14
CA PRO A 409 -46.05 -4.97 2.07
C PRO A 409 -47.19 -4.05 2.50
N SER A 410 -47.94 -3.54 1.53
CA SER A 410 -49.18 -2.81 1.82
C SER A 410 -50.23 -3.71 2.49
N ALA A 411 -51.07 -3.12 3.34
CA ALA A 411 -52.17 -3.84 3.98
C ALA A 411 -53.13 -4.46 2.94
N PRO A 412 -53.56 -5.73 3.08
CA PRO A 412 -54.42 -6.38 2.10
C PRO A 412 -55.78 -5.69 1.95
N LYS A 413 -56.25 -5.57 0.71
CA LYS A 413 -57.61 -5.12 0.38
C LYS A 413 -58.49 -6.33 0.14
N VAL A 414 -59.64 -6.38 0.80
CA VAL A 414 -60.53 -7.56 0.79
C VAL A 414 -61.92 -7.14 0.30
N SER A 415 -62.54 -8.00 -0.49
CA SER A 415 -63.94 -7.85 -0.87
C SER A 415 -64.87 -7.94 0.35
N ALA A 416 -66.13 -7.54 0.20
CA ALA A 416 -67.10 -7.62 1.31
C ALA A 416 -67.21 -9.06 1.85
N ILE A 417 -67.17 -9.21 3.18
CA ILE A 417 -67.31 -10.48 3.87
C ILE A 417 -68.70 -10.52 4.52
N THR A 418 -69.50 -11.54 4.19
CA THR A 418 -70.82 -11.78 4.77
C THR A 418 -70.80 -13.02 5.66
N SER A 419 -71.90 -13.27 6.36
CA SER A 419 -72.05 -14.44 7.24
C SER A 419 -71.97 -15.78 6.50
N LYS A 420 -72.05 -15.77 5.15
CA LYS A 420 -71.97 -16.93 4.27
C LYS A 420 -70.60 -17.10 3.60
N THR A 421 -69.66 -16.16 3.76
CA THR A 421 -68.37 -16.19 3.08
C THR A 421 -67.48 -17.33 3.61
N THR A 422 -67.13 -18.28 2.74
CA THR A 422 -66.15 -19.36 3.01
C THR A 422 -64.81 -19.16 2.31
N MET A 423 -64.74 -18.19 1.40
CA MET A 423 -63.56 -17.82 0.63
C MET A 423 -63.38 -16.31 0.67
N VAL A 424 -62.31 -15.86 1.30
CA VAL A 424 -61.96 -14.44 1.41
C VAL A 424 -61.05 -14.07 0.26
N GLY A 425 -61.62 -13.39 -0.74
CA GLY A 425 -60.90 -12.89 -1.91
C GLY A 425 -60.45 -11.44 -1.74
N GLY A 426 -59.32 -11.10 -2.36
CA GLY A 426 -58.79 -9.74 -2.29
C GLY A 426 -57.52 -9.52 -3.09
N SER A 427 -56.83 -8.42 -2.80
CA SER A 427 -55.50 -8.12 -3.32
C SER A 427 -54.50 -7.81 -2.20
N ALA A 428 -53.28 -8.30 -2.37
CA ALA A 428 -52.11 -8.03 -1.53
C ALA A 428 -50.88 -7.88 -2.43
N GLU A 429 -49.70 -7.65 -1.85
CA GLU A 429 -48.45 -7.70 -2.62
C GLU A 429 -48.28 -9.09 -3.26
N ALA A 430 -47.84 -9.13 -4.52
CA ALA A 430 -47.63 -10.38 -5.24
C ALA A 430 -46.70 -11.32 -4.48
N TYR A 431 -47.05 -12.60 -4.42
CA TYR A 431 -46.31 -13.64 -3.69
C TYR A 431 -46.22 -13.46 -2.17
N SER A 432 -46.82 -12.41 -1.60
CA SER A 432 -46.93 -12.28 -0.14
C SER A 432 -47.95 -13.28 0.40
N THR A 433 -47.71 -13.75 1.63
CA THR A 433 -48.62 -14.66 2.30
C THR A 433 -49.67 -13.91 3.09
N VAL A 434 -50.94 -14.07 2.72
CA VAL A 434 -52.09 -13.47 3.38
C VAL A 434 -52.61 -14.37 4.50
N LEU A 435 -52.89 -13.78 5.65
CA LEU A 435 -53.36 -14.45 6.86
C LEU A 435 -54.64 -13.78 7.35
N VAL A 436 -55.71 -14.55 7.54
CA VAL A 436 -57.00 -14.09 8.07
C VAL A 436 -57.15 -14.59 9.50
N LYS A 437 -57.44 -13.68 10.43
CA LYS A 437 -57.58 -13.96 11.87
C LYS A 437 -58.87 -13.42 12.45
N LYS A 438 -59.36 -14.09 13.50
CA LYS A 438 -60.33 -13.57 14.47
C LYS A 438 -59.63 -13.47 15.82
N GLY A 439 -59.32 -12.25 16.25
CA GLY A 439 -58.44 -12.03 17.40
C GLY A 439 -57.09 -12.74 17.21
N LYS A 440 -56.71 -13.62 18.14
CA LYS A 440 -55.48 -14.41 18.06
C LYS A 440 -55.61 -15.69 17.21
N ILE A 441 -56.82 -16.07 16.82
CA ILE A 441 -57.11 -17.33 16.13
C ILE A 441 -56.92 -17.16 14.62
N THR A 442 -56.05 -17.97 14.01
CA THR A 442 -55.92 -18.06 12.54
C THR A 442 -57.09 -18.82 11.96
N LEU A 443 -57.83 -18.17 11.05
CA LEU A 443 -58.96 -18.76 10.34
C LEU A 443 -58.55 -19.36 8.99
N GLY A 444 -57.51 -18.82 8.37
CA GLY A 444 -56.99 -19.29 7.09
C GLY A 444 -55.75 -18.52 6.65
N LYS A 445 -55.02 -19.10 5.70
CA LYS A 445 -53.80 -18.55 5.11
C LYS A 445 -53.73 -18.94 3.64
N ASN A 446 -53.31 -18.04 2.76
CA ASN A 446 -52.96 -18.37 1.37
C ASN A 446 -51.96 -17.35 0.80
N THR A 447 -51.24 -17.70 -0.24
CA THR A 447 -50.28 -16.81 -0.92
C THR A 447 -50.98 -16.07 -2.06
N ALA A 448 -50.71 -14.77 -2.19
CA ALA A 448 -51.16 -14.00 -3.34
C ALA A 448 -50.40 -14.42 -4.61
N ASP A 449 -51.08 -14.45 -5.74
CA ASP A 449 -50.48 -14.82 -7.03
C ASP A 449 -49.56 -13.72 -7.58
N LYS A 450 -49.02 -13.93 -8.79
CA LYS A 450 -48.14 -12.98 -9.48
C LYS A 450 -48.78 -11.63 -9.80
N TYR A 451 -50.11 -11.55 -9.78
CA TYR A 451 -50.89 -10.34 -9.99
C TYR A 451 -51.38 -9.74 -8.66
N GLY A 452 -50.97 -10.30 -7.51
CA GLY A 452 -51.37 -9.85 -6.19
C GLY A 452 -52.78 -10.28 -5.79
N LYS A 453 -53.46 -11.16 -6.55
CA LYS A 453 -54.78 -11.67 -6.18
C LYS A 453 -54.64 -12.86 -5.25
N PHE A 454 -55.51 -12.95 -4.26
CA PHE A 454 -55.51 -14.07 -3.32
C PHE A 454 -56.94 -14.53 -3.03
N ASN A 455 -57.06 -15.77 -2.57
CA ASN A 455 -58.29 -16.39 -2.13
C ASN A 455 -58.02 -17.28 -0.90
N VAL A 456 -58.38 -16.83 0.30
CA VAL A 456 -58.16 -17.59 1.54
C VAL A 456 -59.42 -18.38 1.91
N LYS A 457 -59.31 -19.71 1.95
CA LYS A 457 -60.38 -20.58 2.47
C LYS A 457 -60.48 -20.47 3.98
N MET A 458 -61.69 -20.27 4.50
CA MET A 458 -61.98 -20.24 5.95
C MET A 458 -63.40 -20.76 6.24
N LYS A 459 -63.70 -21.06 7.51
CA LYS A 459 -65.08 -21.31 7.95
C LYS A 459 -65.84 -19.99 8.03
N ALA A 460 -67.12 -20.02 7.63
CA ALA A 460 -68.04 -18.90 7.75
C ALA A 460 -68.08 -18.36 9.20
N GLN A 461 -68.25 -17.04 9.35
CA GLN A 461 -68.18 -16.34 10.64
C GLN A 461 -69.51 -15.65 10.94
N LYS A 462 -69.87 -15.52 12.22
CA LYS A 462 -71.11 -14.84 12.64
C LYS A 462 -71.08 -13.36 12.23
N THR A 463 -72.24 -12.82 11.83
CA THR A 463 -72.41 -11.38 11.59
C THR A 463 -71.91 -10.57 12.78
N GLY A 464 -71.23 -9.46 12.51
CA GLY A 464 -70.62 -8.59 13.51
C GLY A 464 -69.21 -9.00 13.95
N THR A 465 -68.74 -10.20 13.60
CA THR A 465 -67.36 -10.62 13.87
C THR A 465 -66.37 -9.69 13.15
N ILE A 466 -65.31 -9.26 13.85
CA ILE A 466 -64.22 -8.48 13.27
C ILE A 466 -63.10 -9.43 12.86
N LEU A 467 -62.72 -9.38 11.60
CA LEU A 467 -61.62 -10.14 11.03
C LEU A 467 -60.43 -9.21 10.75
N SER A 468 -59.24 -9.69 11.04
CA SER A 468 -57.97 -9.02 10.74
C SER A 468 -57.28 -9.76 9.60
N VAL A 469 -56.84 -9.02 8.59
CA VAL A 469 -56.15 -9.56 7.42
C VAL A 469 -54.80 -8.88 7.27
N THR A 470 -53.72 -9.67 7.25
CA THR A 470 -52.34 -9.19 7.10
C THR A 470 -51.67 -9.91 5.93
N ALA A 471 -50.67 -9.29 5.31
CA ALA A 471 -49.78 -9.92 4.34
C ALA A 471 -48.36 -9.98 4.91
N THR A 472 -47.62 -11.04 4.59
CA THR A 472 -46.20 -11.17 4.94
C THR A 472 -45.42 -11.48 3.68
N ASP A 473 -44.44 -10.63 3.34
CA ASP A 473 -43.63 -10.80 2.15
C ASP A 473 -42.61 -11.96 2.27
N LYS A 474 -41.76 -12.13 1.26
CA LYS A 474 -40.70 -13.14 1.25
C LYS A 474 -39.56 -12.84 2.23
N ALA A 475 -39.33 -11.58 2.55
CA ALA A 475 -38.35 -11.11 3.52
C ALA A 475 -38.84 -11.22 4.98
N LYS A 476 -40.09 -11.68 5.17
CA LYS A 476 -40.80 -11.83 6.45
C LYS A 476 -41.19 -10.50 7.09
N ASN A 477 -41.32 -9.42 6.31
CA ASN A 477 -41.95 -8.20 6.80
C ASN A 477 -43.48 -8.37 6.72
N THR A 478 -44.18 -8.00 7.79
CA THR A 478 -45.64 -8.12 7.88
C THR A 478 -46.29 -6.75 7.75
N SER A 479 -47.32 -6.65 6.91
CA SER A 479 -48.09 -5.43 6.73
C SER A 479 -48.91 -5.07 7.97
N ASN A 480 -49.37 -3.82 8.01
CA ASN A 480 -50.44 -3.42 8.91
C ASN A 480 -51.70 -4.27 8.65
N ALA A 481 -52.47 -4.53 9.71
CA ALA A 481 -53.72 -5.27 9.61
C ALA A 481 -54.84 -4.44 8.99
N SER A 482 -55.54 -5.02 8.02
CA SER A 482 -56.84 -4.52 7.54
C SER A 482 -57.96 -5.21 8.32
N THR A 483 -58.88 -4.42 8.90
CA THR A 483 -60.00 -4.95 9.69
C THR A 483 -61.31 -4.91 8.93
N TYR A 484 -62.05 -6.02 8.91
CA TYR A 484 -63.34 -6.14 8.23
C TYR A 484 -64.39 -6.71 9.18
N LYS A 485 -65.53 -6.01 9.29
CA LYS A 485 -66.70 -6.51 10.03
C LYS A 485 -67.55 -7.38 9.11
N VAL A 486 -67.83 -8.61 9.55
CA VAL A 486 -68.68 -9.56 8.83
C VAL A 486 -70.10 -9.00 8.77
N LYS A 487 -70.60 -8.77 7.54
CA LYS A 487 -71.97 -8.29 7.28
C LYS A 487 -72.95 -9.47 7.30
N LYS A 488 -74.25 -9.15 7.27
CA LYS A 488 -75.31 -10.17 7.20
C LYS A 488 -75.16 -11.02 5.94
#